data_AF-A0A934RCH1-F1
#
_entry.id   AF-A0A934RCH1-F1
#
_cell.length_a   1.000
_cell.length_b   1.000
_cell.length_c   1.000
_cell.angle_alpha   90.00
_cell.angle_beta   90.00
_cell.angle_gamma   90.00
#
_symmetry.space_group_name_H-M   'P 1'
#
loop_
_entity.id
_entity.type
_entity.pdbx_description
1 polymer ?
#
loop_
_entity_poly.entity_id
_entity_poly.type
_entity_poly.pdbx_seq_one_letter_code
_entity_poly.pdbx_strand_id
1 'polypeptide(L)'
;MNDQDQPQGDDSDWNEEPEDDDWGDAPDEDPESVPTKRFWSLGMIVLWIVMILLAIGVSLPLFLRRSCGDGMSRTMAISNARQVGLALLEFDQEFGKFPDESTVDAVLRGTGTDLDLAGQSSNALFRQLIAYGIQSEDIFHCKHPRAVRPDNIITPGEALKPGEVGFSYVAGLDSSQAAGLPLIAAPMKEGTTSFHEDGFAGKVVVLRLDLSASALELGDADGGVVTEDGKALFDPESGLWPEGYELDLRHPEFPRARAGAPGE
;
A
#
# COMPACT_ATOMS: atom_id res chain seq x y z
N MET A 1 36.51 -47.35 -18.18
CA MET A 1 37.31 -46.50 -17.27
C MET A 1 37.07 -47.01 -15.85
N ASN A 2 38.15 -47.49 -15.22
CA ASN A 2 38.37 -47.85 -13.81
C ASN A 2 37.35 -48.73 -13.07
N ASP A 3 37.58 -50.03 -13.15
CA ASP A 3 37.44 -50.95 -12.02
C ASP A 3 38.62 -50.75 -11.06
N GLN A 4 38.36 -50.63 -9.76
CA GLN A 4 39.36 -50.68 -8.69
C GLN A 4 39.09 -51.93 -7.85
N ASP A 5 40.04 -52.85 -7.86
CA ASP A 5 40.12 -54.00 -6.97
C ASP A 5 41.43 -53.95 -6.17
N GLN A 6 41.28 -53.74 -4.84
CA GLN A 6 42.03 -54.29 -3.68
C GLN A 6 43.58 -54.05 -3.58
N PRO A 7 44.28 -54.32 -2.44
CA PRO A 7 43.88 -54.94 -1.16
C PRO A 7 44.41 -54.30 0.16
N GLN A 8 43.98 -54.93 1.26
CA GLN A 8 44.40 -55.02 2.67
C GLN A 8 45.83 -54.63 3.10
N GLY A 9 45.93 -54.20 4.37
CA GLY A 9 47.11 -54.28 5.27
C GLY A 9 46.68 -53.84 6.68
N ASP A 10 46.69 -54.74 7.67
CA ASP A 10 47.67 -54.80 8.79
C ASP A 10 47.51 -53.63 9.79
N ASP A 11 47.57 -53.76 11.11
CA ASP A 11 47.91 -54.85 12.02
C ASP A 11 47.76 -54.31 13.45
N SER A 12 47.57 -55.26 14.38
CA SER A 12 48.07 -55.32 15.77
C SER A 12 47.96 -54.12 16.72
N ASP A 13 47.31 -54.21 17.88
CA ASP A 13 47.64 -55.00 19.10
C ASP A 13 48.68 -54.34 20.04
N TRP A 14 48.25 -54.20 21.30
CA TRP A 14 48.99 -53.98 22.57
C TRP A 14 49.74 -52.68 22.90
N ASN A 15 49.31 -52.05 24.00
CA ASN A 15 50.04 -51.60 25.21
C ASN A 15 49.27 -50.39 25.80
N GLU A 16 48.98 -50.24 27.09
CA GLU A 16 49.69 -50.62 28.31
C GLU A 16 48.67 -50.55 29.48
N GLU A 17 48.71 -51.53 30.39
CA GLU A 17 48.24 -51.35 31.78
C GLU A 17 49.19 -50.40 32.54
N PRO A 18 48.73 -49.78 33.63
CA PRO A 18 49.06 -50.42 34.91
C PRO A 18 47.90 -50.45 35.92
N GLU A 19 47.85 -51.57 36.64
CA GLU A 19 47.28 -51.69 37.98
C GLU A 19 47.96 -50.71 38.95
N ASP A 20 47.19 -50.07 39.81
CA ASP A 20 47.63 -49.63 41.13
C ASP A 20 46.39 -49.61 42.06
N ASP A 21 46.25 -50.71 42.82
CA ASP A 21 45.39 -50.79 43.98
C ASP A 21 46.01 -49.98 45.13
N ASP A 22 45.41 -48.83 45.47
CA ASP A 22 45.69 -48.15 46.74
C ASP A 22 44.38 -47.87 47.49
N TRP A 23 44.05 -48.79 48.39
CA TRP A 23 43.02 -48.63 49.41
C TRP A 23 43.52 -47.67 50.49
N GLY A 24 43.32 -46.37 50.26
CA GLY A 24 43.46 -45.33 51.28
C GLY A 24 42.12 -45.02 51.95
N ASP A 25 42.06 -45.24 53.26
CA ASP A 25 40.94 -44.96 54.16
C ASP A 25 40.29 -43.58 53.95
N ALA A 26 38.96 -43.56 54.05
CA ALA A 26 38.15 -42.35 54.03
C ALA A 26 38.47 -41.42 55.22
N PRO A 27 38.73 -40.13 54.98
CA PRO A 27 38.43 -39.10 55.96
C PRO A 27 36.96 -38.70 55.82
N ASP A 28 36.25 -38.75 56.94
CA ASP A 28 34.88 -38.28 57.10
C ASP A 28 34.80 -36.78 56.77
N GLU A 29 34.43 -36.43 55.54
CA GLU A 29 34.09 -35.05 55.19
C GLU A 29 32.57 -34.88 55.15
N ASP A 30 32.09 -34.03 56.06
CA ASP A 30 30.72 -33.55 56.23
C ASP A 30 30.00 -33.29 54.89
N PRO A 31 28.68 -33.60 54.76
CA PRO A 31 27.91 -33.14 53.62
C PRO A 31 27.69 -31.62 53.74
N GLU A 32 28.66 -30.83 53.29
CA GLU A 32 28.47 -29.41 53.05
C GLU A 32 27.29 -29.22 52.09
N SER A 33 26.28 -28.50 52.56
CA SER A 33 25.07 -28.17 51.81
C SER A 33 25.42 -27.44 50.51
N VAL A 34 25.29 -28.13 49.37
CA VAL A 34 25.39 -27.50 48.04
C VAL A 34 24.31 -26.40 47.97
N PRO A 35 24.66 -25.10 47.90
CA PRO A 35 23.66 -24.07 47.83
C PRO A 35 22.95 -24.19 46.48
N THR A 36 21.64 -24.38 46.57
CA THR A 36 20.76 -24.70 45.43
C THR A 36 20.98 -23.78 44.23
N LYS A 37 21.28 -24.37 43.06
CA LYS A 37 21.37 -23.73 41.72
C LYS A 37 20.12 -22.91 41.31
N ARG A 38 19.05 -22.93 42.12
CA ARG A 38 17.79 -22.23 41.88
C ARG A 38 17.88 -20.72 42.11
N PHE A 39 18.70 -20.26 43.06
CA PHE A 39 18.85 -18.82 43.31
C PHE A 39 19.62 -18.11 42.19
N TRP A 40 20.62 -18.78 41.63
CA TRP A 40 21.41 -18.26 40.50
C TRP A 40 20.60 -18.22 39.20
N SER A 41 19.74 -19.22 38.96
CA SER A 41 18.85 -19.23 37.78
C SER A 41 17.73 -18.18 37.89
N LEU A 42 17.14 -17.98 39.06
CA LEU A 42 16.11 -16.95 39.27
C LEU A 42 16.66 -15.52 39.08
N GLY A 43 17.84 -15.23 39.62
CA GLY A 43 18.50 -13.94 39.42
C GLY A 43 18.79 -13.63 37.95
N MET A 44 19.27 -14.64 37.20
CA MET A 44 19.51 -14.52 35.76
C MET A 44 18.21 -14.33 34.98
N ILE A 45 17.13 -15.05 35.32
CA ILE A 45 15.82 -14.89 34.66
C ILE A 45 15.27 -13.47 34.87
N VAL A 46 15.34 -12.95 36.09
CA VAL A 46 14.88 -11.57 36.38
C VAL A 46 15.70 -10.54 35.59
N LEU A 47 17.03 -10.73 35.51
CA LEU A 47 17.90 -9.85 34.74
C LEU A 47 17.57 -9.89 33.23
N TRP A 48 17.31 -11.07 32.67
CA TRP A 48 16.86 -11.23 31.29
C TRP A 48 15.50 -10.57 31.03
N ILE A 49 14.54 -10.70 31.95
CA ILE A 49 13.23 -10.04 31.83
C ILE A 49 13.38 -8.52 31.84
N VAL A 50 14.18 -7.97 32.75
CA VAL A 50 14.44 -6.51 32.81
C VAL A 50 15.10 -6.03 31.52
N MET A 51 16.08 -6.77 30.99
CA MET A 51 16.74 -6.43 29.73
C MET A 51 15.77 -6.46 28.53
N ILE A 52 14.90 -7.47 28.45
CA ILE A 52 13.87 -7.57 27.41
C ILE A 52 12.86 -6.41 27.53
N LEU A 53 12.42 -6.07 28.73
CA LEU A 53 11.51 -4.95 28.97
C LEU A 53 12.14 -3.60 28.59
N LEU A 54 13.43 -3.40 28.88
CA LEU A 54 14.19 -2.22 28.45
C LEU A 54 14.35 -2.16 26.92
N ALA A 55 14.67 -3.29 26.29
CA ALA A 55 14.78 -3.39 24.84
C ALA A 55 13.43 -3.10 24.14
N ILE A 56 12.34 -3.63 24.68
CA ILE A 56 10.97 -3.33 24.23
C ILE A 56 10.67 -1.84 24.44
N GLY A 57 10.90 -1.29 25.64
CA GLY A 57 10.64 0.12 25.96
C GLY A 57 11.36 1.12 25.06
N VAL A 58 12.61 0.83 24.67
CA VAL A 58 13.39 1.68 23.76
C VAL A 58 12.95 1.54 22.29
N SER A 59 12.42 0.37 21.90
CA SER A 59 11.99 0.12 20.52
C SER A 59 10.55 0.57 20.22
N LEU A 60 9.65 0.62 21.21
CA LEU A 60 8.26 1.07 21.03
C LEU A 60 8.10 2.44 20.33
N PRO A 61 8.80 3.53 20.73
CA PRO A 61 8.58 4.83 20.13
C PRO A 61 8.98 4.93 18.65
N LEU A 62 9.81 4.00 18.14
CA LEU A 62 10.20 3.96 16.73
C LEU A 62 9.22 3.18 15.85
N PHE A 63 8.52 2.19 16.40
CA PHE A 63 7.49 1.44 15.68
C PHE A 63 6.13 2.13 15.68
N LEU A 64 5.76 2.80 16.78
CA LEU A 64 4.52 3.58 16.87
C LEU A 64 4.55 4.88 16.05
N ARG A 65 5.74 5.40 15.72
CA ARG A 65 5.91 6.61 14.89
C ARG A 65 5.83 6.36 13.38
N ARG A 66 5.77 5.11 12.94
CA ARG A 66 5.40 4.78 11.56
C ARG A 66 3.97 4.29 11.58
N SER A 67 3.05 5.11 11.09
CA SER A 67 1.65 4.75 10.90
C SER A 67 1.55 3.52 9.98
N CYS A 68 1.62 2.32 10.55
CA CYS A 68 1.45 1.06 9.82
C CYS A 68 0.15 1.08 9.00
N GLY A 69 -0.90 1.74 9.54
CA GLY A 69 -2.15 1.99 8.83
C GLY A 69 -1.97 2.74 7.52
N ASP A 70 -1.23 3.86 7.51
CA ASP A 70 -1.04 4.68 6.32
C ASP A 70 -0.21 4.00 5.25
N GLY A 71 0.82 3.24 5.66
CA GLY A 71 1.62 2.42 4.75
C GLY A 71 0.78 1.36 4.03
N MET A 72 -0.08 0.66 4.77
CA MET A 72 -0.99 -0.34 4.20
C MET A 72 -2.04 0.31 3.28
N SER A 73 -2.66 1.41 3.72
CA SER A 73 -3.62 2.16 2.91
C SER A 73 -2.99 2.68 1.61
N ARG A 74 -1.73 3.11 1.65
CA ARG A 74 -1.00 3.57 0.46
C ARG A 74 -0.70 2.44 -0.51
N THR A 75 -0.22 1.30 0.00
CA THR A 75 0.02 0.12 -0.85
C THR A 75 -1.27 -0.36 -1.51
N MET A 76 -2.38 -0.38 -0.76
CA MET A 76 -3.70 -0.66 -1.31
C MET A 76 -4.09 0.35 -2.39
N ALA A 77 -3.94 1.65 -2.13
CA ALA A 77 -4.25 2.70 -3.10
C ALA A 77 -3.42 2.57 -4.40
N ILE A 78 -2.14 2.23 -4.31
CA ILE A 78 -1.28 1.97 -5.48
C ILE A 78 -1.79 0.74 -6.26
N SER A 79 -2.13 -0.35 -5.56
CA SER A 79 -2.67 -1.57 -6.19
C SER A 79 -4.01 -1.31 -6.88
N ASN A 80 -4.88 -0.57 -6.22
CA ASN A 80 -6.20 -0.18 -6.72
C ASN A 80 -6.09 0.77 -7.92
N ALA A 81 -5.23 1.80 -7.84
CA ALA A 81 -4.97 2.69 -8.95
C ALA A 81 -4.47 1.94 -10.20
N ARG A 82 -3.58 0.93 -10.05
CA ARG A 82 -3.16 0.09 -11.19
C ARG A 82 -4.30 -0.71 -11.80
N GLN A 83 -5.19 -1.27 -10.98
CA GLN A 83 -6.36 -2.00 -11.47
C GLN A 83 -7.31 -1.08 -12.23
N VAL A 84 -7.55 0.13 -11.72
CA VAL A 84 -8.34 1.14 -12.45
C VAL A 84 -7.63 1.55 -13.74
N GLY A 85 -6.31 1.74 -13.72
CA GLY A 85 -5.52 2.05 -14.92
C GLY A 85 -5.63 0.98 -16.02
N LEU A 86 -5.60 -0.30 -15.65
CA LEU A 86 -5.81 -1.40 -16.60
C LEU A 86 -7.23 -1.37 -17.17
N ALA A 87 -8.25 -1.15 -16.33
CA ALA A 87 -9.64 -1.01 -16.77
C ALA A 87 -9.82 0.17 -17.73
N LEU A 88 -9.15 1.30 -17.48
CA LEU A 88 -9.14 2.45 -18.37
C LEU A 88 -8.51 2.10 -19.72
N LEU A 89 -7.39 1.39 -19.73
CA LEU A 89 -6.73 0.95 -20.97
C LEU A 89 -7.60 0.00 -21.79
N GLU A 90 -8.28 -0.95 -21.15
CA GLU A 90 -9.24 -1.84 -21.82
C GLU A 90 -10.42 -1.06 -22.39
N PHE A 91 -10.94 -0.08 -21.64
CA PHE A 91 -12.00 0.81 -22.09
C PHE A 91 -11.59 1.64 -23.32
N ASP A 92 -10.37 2.19 -23.32
CA ASP A 92 -9.81 2.93 -24.45
C ASP A 92 -9.67 2.06 -25.71
N GLN A 93 -9.33 0.78 -25.58
CA GLN A 93 -9.28 -0.14 -26.73
C GLN A 93 -10.66 -0.36 -27.38
N GLU A 94 -11.74 -0.32 -26.60
CA GLU A 94 -13.10 -0.51 -27.10
C GLU A 94 -13.71 0.80 -27.63
N PHE A 95 -13.56 1.90 -26.89
CA PHE A 95 -14.25 3.17 -27.17
C PHE A 95 -13.34 4.24 -27.81
N GLY A 96 -12.04 3.98 -27.92
CA GLY A 96 -11.05 4.86 -28.55
C GLY A 96 -10.56 6.03 -27.69
N LYS A 97 -10.97 6.08 -26.42
CA LYS A 97 -10.51 7.02 -25.39
C LYS A 97 -10.91 6.57 -24.00
N PHE A 98 -10.34 7.18 -22.96
CA PHE A 98 -10.80 6.96 -21.59
C PHE A 98 -12.20 7.57 -21.33
N PRO A 99 -12.89 7.16 -20.27
CA PRO A 99 -14.22 7.66 -19.94
C PRO A 99 -14.26 9.18 -19.81
N ASP A 100 -15.17 9.80 -20.56
CA ASP A 100 -15.56 11.21 -20.47
C ASP A 100 -17.07 11.34 -20.74
N GLU A 101 -17.60 12.56 -20.81
CA GLU A 101 -19.03 12.79 -21.07
C GLU A 101 -19.49 12.25 -22.42
N SER A 102 -18.61 12.26 -23.41
CA SER A 102 -18.96 11.89 -24.77
C SER A 102 -18.89 10.38 -25.02
N THR A 103 -18.24 9.61 -24.14
CA THR A 103 -18.29 8.14 -24.18
C THR A 103 -19.59 7.58 -23.61
N VAL A 104 -20.33 8.35 -22.81
CA VAL A 104 -21.58 7.90 -22.14
C VAL A 104 -22.57 7.28 -23.12
N ASP A 105 -22.88 7.97 -24.23
CA ASP A 105 -23.85 7.48 -25.23
C ASP A 105 -23.38 6.21 -25.95
N ALA A 106 -22.07 6.04 -26.11
CA ALA A 106 -21.50 4.83 -26.69
C ALA A 106 -21.62 3.65 -25.71
N VAL A 107 -21.31 3.87 -24.44
CA VAL A 107 -21.40 2.86 -23.38
C VAL A 107 -22.85 2.42 -23.16
N LEU A 108 -23.81 3.36 -23.08
CA LEU A 108 -25.23 3.03 -22.92
C LEU A 108 -25.74 2.16 -24.07
N ARG A 109 -25.38 2.50 -25.31
CA ARG A 109 -25.79 1.73 -26.50
C ARG A 109 -25.09 0.38 -26.60
N GLY A 110 -23.81 0.30 -26.21
CA GLY A 110 -23.00 -0.92 -26.30
C GLY A 110 -23.33 -1.95 -25.23
N THR A 111 -23.64 -1.51 -24.01
CA THR A 111 -23.81 -2.38 -22.84
C THR A 111 -25.29 -2.60 -22.48
N GLY A 112 -26.18 -1.66 -22.83
CA GLY A 112 -27.58 -1.68 -22.40
C GLY A 112 -27.74 -1.55 -20.88
N THR A 113 -26.76 -0.96 -20.19
CA THR A 113 -26.80 -0.77 -18.74
C THR A 113 -27.91 0.19 -18.30
N ASP A 114 -28.49 -0.08 -17.13
CA ASP A 114 -29.44 0.80 -16.45
C ASP A 114 -28.76 1.71 -15.40
N LEU A 115 -27.42 1.67 -15.29
CA LEU A 115 -26.67 2.52 -14.37
C LEU A 115 -26.73 3.99 -14.78
N ASP A 116 -26.77 4.88 -13.79
CA ASP A 116 -26.68 6.32 -14.03
C ASP A 116 -25.22 6.72 -14.31
N LEU A 117 -24.91 6.89 -15.58
CA LEU A 117 -23.59 7.31 -16.08
C LEU A 117 -23.47 8.83 -16.21
N ALA A 118 -24.53 9.59 -15.91
CA ALA A 118 -24.51 11.04 -16.01
C ALA A 118 -23.72 11.66 -14.86
N GLY A 119 -23.01 12.74 -15.15
CA GLY A 119 -22.30 13.51 -14.14
C GLY A 119 -20.94 13.97 -14.61
N GLN A 120 -20.28 14.70 -13.72
CA GLN A 120 -19.00 15.38 -13.96
C GLN A 120 -17.93 14.94 -12.96
N SER A 121 -18.26 13.96 -12.10
CA SER A 121 -17.40 13.46 -11.04
C SER A 121 -16.61 12.25 -11.50
N SER A 122 -15.55 11.91 -10.76
CA SER A 122 -14.83 10.66 -10.97
C SER A 122 -15.75 9.45 -10.78
N ASN A 123 -16.72 9.53 -9.87
CA ASN A 123 -17.74 8.48 -9.68
C ASN A 123 -18.53 8.21 -10.96
N ALA A 124 -19.11 9.27 -11.55
CA ALA A 124 -19.91 9.14 -12.76
C ALA A 124 -19.11 8.55 -13.93
N LEU A 125 -17.87 9.02 -14.11
CA LEU A 125 -16.99 8.52 -15.16
C LEU A 125 -16.54 7.08 -14.91
N PHE A 126 -16.21 6.70 -13.67
CA PHE A 126 -15.85 5.32 -13.34
C PHE A 126 -17.04 4.34 -13.37
N ARG A 127 -18.29 4.80 -13.25
CA ARG A 127 -19.45 3.93 -13.51
C ARG A 127 -19.50 3.43 -14.95
N GLN A 128 -18.88 4.15 -15.90
CA GLN A 128 -18.74 3.66 -17.28
C GLN A 128 -17.85 2.40 -17.33
N LEU A 129 -16.84 2.29 -16.47
CA LEU A 129 -15.99 1.09 -16.36
C LEU A 129 -16.76 -0.08 -15.73
N ILE A 130 -17.60 0.21 -14.73
CA ILE A 130 -18.53 -0.80 -14.18
C ILE A 130 -19.49 -1.30 -15.26
N ALA A 131 -20.09 -0.39 -16.03
CA ALA A 131 -20.97 -0.74 -17.14
C ALA A 131 -20.28 -1.57 -18.23
N TYR A 132 -19.00 -1.27 -18.50
CA TYR A 132 -18.18 -2.02 -19.45
C TYR A 132 -17.90 -3.45 -19.00
N GLY A 133 -17.74 -3.70 -17.69
CA GLY A 133 -17.57 -5.06 -17.17
C GLY A 133 -16.85 -5.20 -15.83
N ILE A 134 -16.46 -4.09 -15.18
CA ILE A 134 -15.83 -4.16 -13.86
C ILE A 134 -16.86 -4.60 -12.81
N GLN A 135 -16.55 -5.69 -12.09
CA GLN A 135 -17.47 -6.34 -11.15
C GLN A 135 -17.19 -6.05 -9.67
N SER A 136 -16.28 -5.12 -9.35
CA SER A 136 -15.98 -4.75 -7.97
C SER A 136 -15.73 -3.24 -7.84
N GLU A 137 -16.29 -2.67 -6.78
CA GLU A 137 -16.14 -1.27 -6.42
C GLU A 137 -14.88 -1.02 -5.59
N ASP A 138 -14.36 -2.07 -4.94
CA ASP A 138 -13.17 -2.00 -4.07
C ASP A 138 -11.94 -1.42 -4.80
N ILE A 139 -11.83 -1.60 -6.12
CA ILE A 139 -10.69 -1.06 -6.90
C ILE A 139 -10.73 0.47 -7.02
N PHE A 140 -11.90 1.10 -6.88
CA PHE A 140 -12.03 2.57 -6.94
C PHE A 140 -11.86 3.23 -5.57
N HIS A 141 -11.82 2.42 -4.52
CA HIS A 141 -11.67 2.88 -3.15
C HIS A 141 -10.20 3.13 -2.80
N CYS A 142 -9.93 4.20 -2.08
CA CYS A 142 -8.70 4.40 -1.34
C CYS A 142 -8.92 5.29 -0.12
N LYS A 143 -7.93 5.35 0.78
CA LYS A 143 -8.01 6.22 1.96
C LYS A 143 -8.19 7.68 1.53
N HIS A 144 -9.30 8.26 1.97
CA HIS A 144 -9.63 9.68 1.83
C HIS A 144 -10.34 10.13 3.12
N PRO A 145 -10.19 11.38 3.59
CA PRO A 145 -10.84 11.83 4.83
C PRO A 145 -12.36 11.64 4.89
N ARG A 146 -13.01 11.64 3.71
CA ARG A 146 -14.46 11.48 3.54
C ARG A 146 -14.86 10.18 2.85
N ALA A 147 -13.92 9.27 2.58
CA ALA A 147 -14.25 8.01 1.92
C ALA A 147 -14.95 7.04 2.87
N VAL A 148 -15.87 6.29 2.30
CA VAL A 148 -16.54 5.15 2.92
C VAL A 148 -16.13 3.91 2.13
N ARG A 149 -15.98 2.78 2.81
CA ARG A 149 -15.67 1.53 2.13
C ARG A 149 -16.89 1.10 1.29
N PRO A 150 -16.72 0.75 0.01
CA PRO A 150 -17.82 0.27 -0.81
C PRO A 150 -18.41 -1.04 -0.29
N ASP A 151 -19.67 -1.27 -0.62
CA ASP A 151 -20.39 -2.50 -0.28
C ASP A 151 -20.41 -3.54 -1.43
N ASN A 152 -19.86 -3.19 -2.61
CA ASN A 152 -19.85 -3.98 -3.84
C ASN A 152 -21.26 -4.25 -4.40
N ILE A 153 -22.24 -3.39 -4.12
CA ILE A 153 -23.58 -3.49 -4.68
C ILE A 153 -23.66 -2.69 -5.99
N ILE A 154 -23.42 -3.39 -7.10
CA ILE A 154 -23.49 -2.82 -8.44
C ILE A 154 -24.92 -2.89 -8.98
N THR A 155 -25.77 -1.94 -8.56
CA THR A 155 -27.13 -1.75 -9.10
C THR A 155 -27.42 -0.26 -9.35
N PRO A 156 -28.46 0.09 -10.12
CA PRO A 156 -28.80 1.49 -10.36
C PRO A 156 -29.06 2.25 -9.05
N GLY A 157 -28.36 3.37 -8.87
CA GLY A 157 -28.40 4.17 -7.64
C GLY A 157 -27.50 3.65 -6.50
N GLU A 158 -26.93 2.45 -6.65
CA GLU A 158 -25.99 1.87 -5.69
C GLU A 158 -24.54 1.91 -6.13
N ALA A 159 -24.27 1.75 -7.44
CA ALA A 159 -22.90 1.71 -7.94
C ALA A 159 -22.15 3.03 -7.73
N LEU A 160 -20.98 2.98 -7.08
CA LEU A 160 -20.06 4.07 -6.80
C LEU A 160 -20.76 5.29 -6.19
N LYS A 161 -21.42 5.09 -5.05
CA LYS A 161 -22.06 6.16 -4.29
C LYS A 161 -21.05 7.22 -3.82
N PRO A 162 -21.54 8.41 -3.45
CA PRO A 162 -20.70 9.42 -2.80
C PRO A 162 -19.93 8.83 -1.62
N GLY A 163 -18.60 8.94 -1.66
CA GLY A 163 -17.66 8.42 -0.67
C GLY A 163 -16.96 7.11 -1.06
N GLU A 164 -17.44 6.36 -2.04
CA GLU A 164 -16.87 5.04 -2.37
C GLU A 164 -15.65 5.12 -3.30
N VAL A 165 -15.61 6.17 -4.13
CA VAL A 165 -14.45 6.51 -4.94
C VAL A 165 -13.51 7.41 -4.15
N GLY A 166 -12.23 7.07 -4.09
CA GLY A 166 -11.20 7.89 -3.43
C GLY A 166 -10.28 8.66 -4.38
N PHE A 167 -10.41 8.40 -5.68
CA PHE A 167 -9.51 8.87 -6.72
C PHE A 167 -10.10 10.04 -7.52
N SER A 168 -9.32 11.11 -7.63
CA SER A 168 -9.55 12.12 -8.68
C SER A 168 -8.97 11.64 -10.00
N TYR A 169 -9.55 12.09 -11.11
CA TYR A 169 -9.32 11.56 -12.45
C TYR A 169 -9.25 12.70 -13.46
N VAL A 170 -8.30 12.64 -14.38
CA VAL A 170 -8.17 13.61 -15.48
C VAL A 170 -8.93 13.08 -16.70
N ALA A 171 -10.03 13.73 -17.03
CA ALA A 171 -10.87 13.39 -18.19
C ALA A 171 -10.28 13.99 -19.49
N GLY A 172 -10.77 13.49 -20.64
CA GLY A 172 -10.30 13.94 -21.95
C GLY A 172 -8.90 13.44 -22.35
N LEU A 173 -8.40 12.41 -21.66
CA LEU A 173 -7.16 11.72 -22.03
C LEU A 173 -7.42 10.42 -22.81
N ASP A 174 -6.41 9.94 -23.53
CA ASP A 174 -6.39 8.63 -24.21
C ASP A 174 -4.98 8.02 -24.20
N SER A 175 -4.84 6.76 -24.62
CA SER A 175 -3.54 6.05 -24.58
C SER A 175 -2.49 6.55 -25.57
N SER A 176 -2.84 7.40 -26.53
CA SER A 176 -1.93 7.94 -27.54
C SER A 176 -1.13 9.16 -27.05
N GLN A 177 -1.54 9.75 -25.93
CA GLN A 177 -0.91 10.92 -25.35
C GLN A 177 0.37 10.59 -24.57
N ALA A 178 1.04 11.64 -24.05
CA ALA A 178 2.33 11.49 -23.39
C ALA A 178 2.23 10.61 -22.13
N ALA A 179 2.92 9.46 -22.16
CA ALA A 179 3.00 8.46 -21.09
C ALA A 179 3.18 9.00 -19.65
N GLY A 180 3.89 10.12 -19.48
CA GLY A 180 4.17 10.71 -18.18
C GLY A 180 3.01 11.51 -17.56
N LEU A 181 1.93 11.77 -18.29
CA LEU A 181 0.80 12.57 -17.80
C LEU A 181 0.09 11.86 -16.63
N PRO A 182 -0.25 12.58 -15.55
CA PRO A 182 -1.00 12.01 -14.44
C PRO A 182 -2.45 11.79 -14.87
N LEU A 183 -2.95 10.57 -14.62
CA LEU A 183 -4.30 10.14 -14.99
C LEU A 183 -5.22 10.08 -13.77
N ILE A 184 -4.73 9.52 -12.67
CA ILE A 184 -5.47 9.37 -11.42
C ILE A 184 -4.60 9.81 -10.24
N ALA A 185 -5.20 10.50 -9.27
CA ALA A 185 -4.50 10.90 -8.05
C ALA A 185 -5.38 10.88 -6.80
N ALA A 186 -4.75 10.64 -5.64
CA ALA A 186 -5.41 10.65 -4.34
C ALA A 186 -4.43 10.97 -3.19
N PRO A 187 -4.90 11.54 -2.06
CA PRO A 187 -6.26 12.07 -1.82
C PRO A 187 -6.31 13.57 -2.14
N MET A 188 -7.09 13.98 -3.15
CA MET A 188 -7.19 15.39 -3.55
C MET A 188 -8.31 16.12 -2.81
N LYS A 189 -8.13 17.42 -2.55
CA LYS A 189 -9.16 18.30 -2.00
C LYS A 189 -10.17 18.64 -3.10
N GLU A 190 -11.45 18.44 -2.81
CA GLU A 190 -12.56 18.65 -3.74
C GLU A 190 -12.54 20.05 -4.36
N GLY A 191 -12.58 20.12 -5.70
CA GLY A 191 -12.62 21.37 -6.47
C GLY A 191 -11.28 22.10 -6.58
N THR A 192 -10.16 21.42 -6.30
CA THR A 192 -8.82 22.02 -6.31
C THR A 192 -7.79 21.08 -6.91
N THR A 193 -6.61 21.60 -7.25
CA THR A 193 -5.45 20.79 -7.68
C THR A 193 -4.55 20.35 -6.52
N SER A 194 -4.94 20.64 -5.27
CA SER A 194 -4.19 20.34 -4.05
C SER A 194 -4.64 19.03 -3.40
N PHE A 195 -3.79 18.51 -2.52
CA PHE A 195 -4.00 17.27 -1.80
C PHE A 195 -4.26 17.49 -0.30
N HIS A 196 -4.82 16.45 0.32
CA HIS A 196 -4.96 16.34 1.76
C HIS A 196 -3.61 15.97 2.41
N GLU A 197 -3.14 16.80 3.34
CA GLU A 197 -1.82 16.66 4.00
C GLU A 197 -1.72 15.42 4.90
N ASP A 198 -2.85 15.00 5.47
CA ASP A 198 -3.02 13.78 6.26
C ASP A 198 -3.16 12.51 5.39
N GLY A 199 -3.11 12.67 4.07
CA GLY A 199 -3.04 11.60 3.08
C GLY A 199 -1.78 10.75 3.25
N PHE A 200 -1.95 9.44 3.40
CA PHE A 200 -0.89 8.41 3.34
C PHE A 200 0.43 8.73 4.08
N ALA A 201 0.35 9.42 5.22
CA ALA A 201 1.47 9.95 6.01
C ALA A 201 2.33 10.98 5.26
N GLY A 202 1.71 12.07 4.77
CA GLY A 202 2.38 13.16 4.06
C GLY A 202 2.71 12.85 2.60
N LYS A 203 2.07 11.81 2.04
CA LYS A 203 2.30 11.34 0.68
C LYS A 203 1.00 11.30 -0.10
N VAL A 204 1.13 11.31 -1.42
CA VAL A 204 0.02 11.12 -2.33
C VAL A 204 0.29 9.95 -3.25
N VAL A 205 -0.75 9.38 -3.81
CA VAL A 205 -0.65 8.35 -4.86
C VAL A 205 -1.04 8.98 -6.18
N VAL A 206 -0.19 8.78 -7.19
CA VAL A 206 -0.43 9.21 -8.56
C VAL A 206 -0.18 8.02 -9.49
N LEU A 207 -1.13 7.81 -10.39
CA LEU A 207 -1.01 6.92 -11.54
C LEU A 207 -0.85 7.77 -12.80
N ARG A 208 0.13 7.42 -13.63
CA ARG A 208 0.38 8.06 -14.94
C ARG A 208 -0.17 7.22 -16.09
N LEU A 209 -0.21 7.80 -17.29
CA LEU A 209 -0.71 7.13 -18.52
C LEU A 209 0.05 5.84 -18.88
N ASP A 210 1.33 5.73 -18.53
CA ASP A 210 2.12 4.50 -18.66
C ASP A 210 1.80 3.41 -17.60
N LEU A 211 0.74 3.60 -16.83
CA LEU A 211 0.31 2.75 -15.73
C LEU A 211 1.30 2.69 -14.55
N SER A 212 2.28 3.59 -14.50
CA SER A 212 3.16 3.74 -13.35
C SER A 212 2.40 4.40 -12.18
N ALA A 213 2.03 3.58 -11.20
CA ALA A 213 1.49 4.05 -9.92
C ALA A 213 2.62 4.21 -8.91
N SER A 214 2.76 5.41 -8.35
CA SER A 214 3.82 5.78 -7.42
C SER A 214 3.29 6.63 -6.27
N ALA A 215 4.03 6.63 -5.16
CA ALA A 215 3.79 7.53 -4.04
C ALA A 215 4.75 8.72 -4.10
N LEU A 216 4.22 9.93 -4.12
CA LEU A 216 4.98 11.17 -4.18
C LEU A 216 4.91 11.89 -2.84
N GLU A 217 5.96 12.61 -2.48
CA GLU A 217 5.94 13.50 -1.31
C GLU A 217 5.08 14.73 -1.63
N LEU A 218 4.37 15.22 -0.62
CA LEU A 218 3.77 16.55 -0.70
C LEU A 218 4.87 17.61 -0.62
N GLY A 219 4.79 18.61 -1.50
CA GLY A 219 5.66 19.77 -1.44
C GLY A 219 5.21 20.77 -0.37
N ASP A 220 6.12 21.67 0.00
CA ASP A 220 5.89 22.68 1.05
C ASP A 220 4.96 23.83 0.59
N ALA A 221 4.63 23.92 -0.70
CA ALA A 221 3.76 24.96 -1.27
C ALA A 221 2.33 24.42 -1.52
N ASP A 222 1.35 25.00 -0.83
CA ASP A 222 -0.10 24.88 -1.08
C ASP A 222 -0.68 23.45 -1.14
N GLY A 223 0.02 22.48 -0.54
CA GLY A 223 -0.42 21.08 -0.50
C GLY A 223 -0.41 20.40 -1.88
N GLY A 224 0.38 20.91 -2.83
CA GLY A 224 0.59 20.30 -4.14
C GLY A 224 1.79 19.34 -4.18
N VAL A 225 1.82 18.45 -5.17
CA VAL A 225 3.08 17.81 -5.57
C VAL A 225 3.79 18.75 -6.52
N VAL A 226 5.06 19.02 -6.25
CA VAL A 226 5.89 19.92 -7.07
C VAL A 226 6.66 19.09 -8.11
N THR A 227 6.58 19.48 -9.37
CA THR A 227 7.34 18.90 -10.49
C THR A 227 8.77 19.43 -10.53
N GLU A 228 9.63 18.85 -11.37
CA GLU A 228 11.05 19.24 -11.45
C GLU A 228 11.27 20.71 -11.85
N ASP A 229 10.31 21.30 -12.57
CA ASP A 229 10.29 22.71 -12.98
C ASP A 229 9.74 23.65 -11.88
N GLY A 230 9.43 23.13 -10.69
CA GLY A 230 8.98 23.92 -9.55
C GLY A 230 7.50 24.30 -9.56
N LYS A 231 6.71 23.78 -10.51
CA LYS A 231 5.27 24.01 -10.62
C LYS A 231 4.47 22.88 -9.97
N ALA A 232 3.16 23.07 -9.81
CA ALA A 232 2.30 22.01 -9.29
C ALA A 232 2.06 20.93 -10.36
N LEU A 233 1.92 19.66 -9.94
CA LEU A 233 1.70 18.51 -10.83
C LEU A 233 0.50 18.69 -11.79
N PHE A 234 -0.55 19.35 -11.31
CA PHE A 234 -1.77 19.64 -12.07
C PHE A 234 -1.84 21.13 -12.48
N ASP A 235 -0.71 21.81 -12.59
CA ASP A 235 -0.63 23.13 -13.22
C ASP A 235 -0.48 22.93 -14.75
N PRO A 236 -1.46 23.34 -15.59
CA PRO A 236 -1.37 23.21 -17.04
C PRO A 236 -0.22 24.00 -17.66
N GLU A 237 0.31 25.01 -16.96
CA GLU A 237 1.48 25.74 -17.41
C GLU A 237 2.81 25.06 -17.05
N SER A 238 2.78 23.93 -16.34
CA SER A 238 3.99 23.13 -16.09
C SER A 238 4.49 22.48 -17.36
N GLY A 239 5.80 22.24 -17.44
CA GLY A 239 6.42 21.55 -18.57
C GLY A 239 5.98 20.09 -18.75
N LEU A 240 5.14 19.59 -17.84
CA LEU A 240 4.52 18.27 -17.91
C LEU A 240 3.39 18.21 -18.93
N TRP A 241 2.58 19.27 -19.03
CA TRP A 241 1.39 19.30 -19.88
C TRP A 241 1.71 19.90 -21.25
N PRO A 242 1.00 19.49 -22.32
CA PRO A 242 1.09 20.17 -23.61
C PRO A 242 0.74 21.66 -23.49
N GLU A 243 1.38 22.50 -24.29
CA GLU A 243 1.10 23.94 -24.29
C GLU A 243 -0.37 24.22 -24.63
N GLY A 244 -1.05 24.99 -23.77
CA GLY A 244 -2.47 25.32 -23.93
C GLY A 244 -3.43 24.19 -23.56
N TYR A 245 -2.96 23.13 -22.90
CA TYR A 245 -3.84 22.06 -22.42
C TYR A 245 -4.86 22.59 -21.40
N GLU A 246 -6.13 22.24 -21.59
CA GLU A 246 -7.20 22.55 -20.65
C GLU A 246 -7.36 21.37 -19.69
N LEU A 247 -6.93 21.55 -18.44
CA LEU A 247 -7.02 20.49 -17.44
C LEU A 247 -8.47 20.25 -17.03
N ASP A 248 -8.94 19.03 -17.30
CA ASP A 248 -10.25 18.57 -16.88
C ASP A 248 -10.16 17.58 -15.71
N LEU A 249 -9.89 18.12 -14.52
CA LEU A 249 -9.73 17.34 -13.30
C LEU A 249 -11.09 17.09 -12.61
N ARG A 250 -11.51 15.83 -12.57
CA ARG A 250 -12.73 15.39 -11.88
C ARG A 250 -12.40 14.87 -10.50
N HIS A 251 -13.23 15.21 -9.53
CA HIS A 251 -13.07 14.77 -8.15
C HIS A 251 -14.12 13.73 -7.76
N PRO A 252 -13.84 12.89 -6.74
CA PRO A 252 -14.84 12.03 -6.15
C PRO A 252 -15.98 12.83 -5.52
N GLU A 253 -17.17 12.25 -5.57
CA GLU A 253 -18.32 12.72 -4.82
C GLU A 253 -18.20 12.28 -3.37
N PHE A 254 -18.58 13.15 -2.44
CA PHE A 254 -18.64 12.82 -1.03
C PHE A 254 -20.00 13.19 -0.45
N PRO A 255 -20.51 12.45 0.56
CA PRO A 255 -21.73 12.82 1.25
C PRO A 255 -21.61 14.26 1.76
N ARG A 256 -22.61 15.09 1.50
CA ARG A 256 -22.63 16.46 2.04
C ARG A 256 -22.50 16.37 3.56
N ALA A 257 -21.60 17.17 4.13
CA ALA A 257 -21.54 17.33 5.57
C ALA A 257 -22.95 17.71 6.06
N ARG A 258 -23.47 16.97 7.05
CA ARG A 258 -24.75 17.37 7.68
C ARG A 258 -24.56 18.81 8.16
N ALA A 259 -25.45 19.71 7.74
CA ALA A 259 -25.46 21.09 8.22
C ALA A 259 -25.55 21.05 9.76
N GLY A 260 -24.43 21.36 10.44
CA GLY A 260 -24.38 21.38 11.91
C GLY A 260 -23.16 20.73 12.58
N ALA A 261 -22.19 20.16 11.87
CA ALA A 261 -20.93 19.77 12.50
C ALA A 261 -19.98 21.00 12.57
N PRO A 262 -19.61 21.49 13.76
CA PRO A 262 -18.65 22.59 13.88
C PRO A 262 -17.27 22.13 13.40
N GLY A 263 -16.63 22.98 12.60
CA GLY A 263 -15.30 22.73 12.04
C GLY A 263 -14.26 22.53 13.13
N GLU A 264 -13.41 21.52 12.92
CA GLU A 264 -12.10 21.38 13.55
C GLU A 264 -11.05 22.14 12.73
#